data_AF-Q5CBA8-F1
#
_entry.id   AF-Q5CBA8-F1
#
_cell.length_a   1.000
_cell.length_b   1.000
_cell.length_c   1.000
_cell.angle_alpha   90.00
_cell.angle_beta   90.00
_cell.angle_gamma   90.00
#
_symmetry.space_group_name_H-M   'P 1'
#
loop_
_entity.id
_entity.type
_entity.pdbx_description
1 polymer ?
#
loop_
_entity_poly.entity_id
_entity_poly.type
_entity_poly.pdbx_seq_one_letter_code
_entity_poly.pdbx_strand_id
1 'polypeptide(L)'
;MEKVWKVFVNERGWDDWLTDGMRMEIKEGGKIFFRWFRKTFGEEVTDEGIIHRLVPPRLIEFSWNSYEDGYRSRVKMEFFPSSYGGTWVQIEDHTLVLNEKDMEIKLVCAVGWGEMLTLAKVWIEYGISTLDSP
;
A
#
# COMPACT_ATOMS: atom_id res chain seq x y z
N MET A 1 -12.51 -10.07 8.01
CA MET A 1 -12.37 -9.33 6.74
C MET A 1 -12.53 -7.83 6.93
N GLU A 2 -13.67 -7.30 7.37
CA GLU A 2 -13.87 -5.84 7.54
C GLU A 2 -12.78 -5.14 8.39
N LYS A 3 -12.39 -5.74 9.52
CA LYS A 3 -11.28 -5.25 10.36
C LYS A 3 -9.97 -5.13 9.56
N VAL A 4 -9.64 -6.17 8.79
CA VAL A 4 -8.42 -6.22 7.97
C VAL A 4 -8.52 -5.21 6.83
N TRP A 5 -9.63 -5.19 6.10
CA TRP A 5 -9.89 -4.23 5.02
C TRP A 5 -9.65 -2.77 5.45
N LYS A 6 -10.20 -2.37 6.60
CA LYS A 6 -10.05 -1.00 7.13
C LYS A 6 -8.61 -0.63 7.49
N VAL A 7 -7.71 -1.60 7.73
CA VAL A 7 -6.29 -1.33 7.93
C VAL A 7 -5.60 -0.92 6.63
N PHE A 8 -6.03 -1.47 5.49
CA PHE A 8 -5.44 -1.15 4.18
C PHE A 8 -6.17 -0.01 3.46
N VAL A 9 -7.49 0.12 3.64
CA VAL A 9 -8.34 1.04 2.90
C VAL A 9 -9.14 1.92 3.86
N ASN A 10 -8.62 3.12 4.10
CA ASN A 10 -9.22 4.16 4.93
C ASN A 10 -8.61 5.52 4.58
N GLU A 11 -9.23 6.62 5.02
CA GLU A 11 -8.80 7.98 4.66
C GLU A 11 -7.39 8.36 5.16
N ARG A 12 -6.91 7.73 6.23
CA ARG A 12 -5.55 7.90 6.78
C ARG A 12 -4.53 6.92 6.21
N GLY A 13 -4.92 6.06 5.26
CA GLY A 13 -4.05 5.06 4.67
C GLY A 13 -3.38 4.17 5.71
N TRP A 14 -2.05 4.08 5.65
CA TRP A 14 -1.23 3.17 6.47
C TRP A 14 -0.44 3.90 7.56
N ASP A 15 -0.88 5.10 7.93
CA ASP A 15 -0.15 6.06 8.76
C ASP A 15 0.21 5.56 10.17
N ASP A 16 -0.66 4.73 10.73
CA ASP A 16 -0.45 4.20 12.09
C ASP A 16 0.66 3.12 12.14
N TRP A 17 1.02 2.51 11.01
CA TRP A 17 1.87 1.31 11.02
C TRP A 17 2.94 1.23 9.90
N LEU A 18 2.93 2.12 8.90
CA LEU A 18 3.93 2.12 7.83
C LEU A 18 4.29 3.50 7.26
N THR A 19 3.31 4.36 7.03
CA THR A 19 3.51 5.65 6.33
C THR A 19 3.57 6.83 7.30
N ASP A 20 3.81 8.02 6.75
CA ASP A 20 4.03 9.26 7.49
C ASP A 20 3.14 10.39 6.95
N GLY A 21 1.84 10.21 6.94
CA GLY A 21 0.86 11.19 6.45
C GLY A 21 0.20 10.78 5.13
N MET A 22 0.10 9.48 4.88
CA MET A 22 -0.65 8.94 3.74
C MET A 22 -2.13 9.34 3.82
N ARG A 23 -2.75 9.57 2.66
CA ARG A 23 -4.18 9.88 2.55
C ARG A 23 -4.82 9.18 1.36
N MET A 24 -6.09 8.82 1.50
CA MET A 24 -6.87 8.22 0.41
C MET A 24 -8.24 8.89 0.31
N GLU A 25 -8.63 9.29 -0.90
CA GLU A 25 -10.03 9.61 -1.21
C GLU A 25 -10.79 8.31 -1.54
N ILE A 26 -11.59 7.78 -0.61
CA ILE A 26 -12.20 6.44 -0.72
C ILE A 26 -13.37 6.40 -1.72
N LYS A 27 -13.03 6.46 -3.00
CA LYS A 27 -13.95 6.35 -4.16
C LYS A 27 -13.14 5.98 -5.41
N GLU A 28 -13.81 5.43 -6.41
CA GLU A 28 -13.21 5.29 -7.74
C GLU A 28 -12.89 6.67 -8.34
N GLY A 29 -11.72 6.82 -8.96
CA GLY A 29 -11.14 8.09 -9.37
C GLY A 29 -10.56 8.92 -8.23
N GLY A 30 -10.65 8.45 -6.98
CA GLY A 30 -10.08 9.12 -5.81
C GLY A 30 -8.56 9.08 -5.82
N LYS A 31 -7.94 10.17 -5.33
CA LYS A 31 -6.48 10.27 -5.22
C LYS A 31 -5.96 9.54 -3.99
N ILE A 32 -4.73 9.04 -4.11
CA ILE A 32 -3.91 8.55 -3.01
C ILE A 32 -2.68 9.44 -2.92
N PHE A 33 -2.37 9.90 -1.72
CA PHE A 33 -1.11 10.58 -1.44
C PHE A 33 -0.31 9.69 -0.50
N PHE A 34 0.94 9.39 -0.87
CA PHE A 34 1.88 8.64 -0.05
C PHE A 34 2.96 9.57 0.48
N ARG A 35 3.38 9.31 1.70
CA ARG A 35 4.51 9.98 2.34
C ARG A 35 5.24 9.02 3.24
N TRP A 36 6.57 9.02 3.13
CA TRP A 36 7.49 8.31 4.01
C TRP A 36 8.55 9.29 4.51
N PHE A 37 8.90 9.13 5.77
CA PHE A 37 9.92 9.90 6.48
C PHE A 37 10.67 9.00 7.46
N ARG A 38 9.95 8.22 8.28
CA ARG A 38 10.57 7.31 9.28
C ARG A 38 11.31 6.16 8.59
N LYS A 39 10.65 5.54 7.60
CA LYS A 39 11.22 4.41 6.82
C LYS A 39 12.46 4.80 6.01
N THR A 40 12.57 6.08 5.66
CA THR A 40 13.60 6.68 4.83
C THR A 40 14.64 7.43 5.67
N PHE A 41 14.73 7.12 6.97
CA PHE A 41 15.75 7.65 7.89
C PHE A 41 15.80 9.19 7.94
N GLY A 42 14.63 9.83 7.86
CA GLY A 42 14.49 11.29 7.91
C GLY A 42 14.51 11.99 6.55
N GLU A 43 14.67 11.26 5.44
CA GLU A 43 14.45 11.82 4.10
C GLU A 43 12.95 11.83 3.78
N GLU A 44 12.42 12.97 3.34
CA GLU A 44 11.01 13.03 2.91
C GLU A 44 10.85 12.48 1.49
N VAL A 45 10.15 11.35 1.38
CA VAL A 45 9.80 10.73 0.10
C VAL A 45 8.29 10.75 -0.06
N THR A 46 7.80 11.27 -1.19
CA THR A 46 6.38 11.37 -1.49
C THR A 46 6.09 10.77 -2.86
N ASP A 47 4.85 10.28 -3.02
CA ASP A 47 4.34 9.82 -4.31
C ASP A 47 2.81 9.96 -4.33
N GLU A 48 2.22 9.86 -5.52
CA GLU A 48 0.80 9.97 -5.72
C GLU A 48 0.25 8.77 -6.48
N GLY A 49 -1.05 8.54 -6.29
CA GLY A 49 -1.77 7.47 -6.96
C GLY A 49 -3.23 7.81 -7.20
N ILE A 50 -3.89 6.93 -7.93
CA ILE A 50 -5.32 7.05 -8.25
C ILE A 50 -6.00 5.68 -8.12
N ILE A 51 -7.13 5.66 -7.44
CA ILE A 51 -7.98 4.47 -7.28
C ILE A 51 -8.77 4.27 -8.57
N HIS A 52 -8.65 3.09 -9.16
CA HIS A 52 -9.36 2.72 -10.38
C HIS A 52 -10.60 1.88 -10.10
N ARG A 53 -10.53 1.01 -9.10
CA ARG A 53 -11.63 0.13 -8.73
C ARG A 53 -11.71 -0.02 -7.22
N LEU A 54 -12.93 0.05 -6.69
CA LEU A 54 -13.16 -0.06 -5.25
C LEU A 54 -14.42 -0.89 -4.98
N VAL A 55 -14.24 -2.10 -4.48
CA VAL A 55 -15.33 -3.01 -4.09
C VAL A 55 -15.13 -3.44 -2.64
N PRO A 56 -15.56 -2.65 -1.66
CA PRO A 56 -15.40 -3.00 -0.25
C PRO A 56 -16.22 -4.25 0.13
N PRO A 57 -15.71 -5.11 1.04
CA PRO A 57 -14.36 -5.14 1.60
C PRO A 57 -13.45 -6.15 0.86
N ARG A 58 -13.59 -6.26 -0.47
CA ARG A 58 -13.04 -7.36 -1.28
C ARG A 58 -11.87 -6.94 -2.17
N LEU A 59 -11.89 -5.73 -2.73
CA LEU A 59 -10.97 -5.33 -3.78
C LEU A 59 -10.72 -3.82 -3.75
N ILE A 60 -9.44 -3.45 -3.79
CA ILE A 60 -9.00 -2.12 -4.22
C ILE A 60 -7.96 -2.28 -5.32
N GLU A 61 -8.08 -1.48 -6.37
CA GLU A 61 -7.12 -1.41 -7.46
C GLU A 61 -6.72 0.04 -7.68
N PHE A 62 -5.43 0.32 -7.72
CA PHE A 62 -4.90 1.68 -7.89
C PHE A 62 -3.60 1.69 -8.69
N SER A 63 -3.27 2.85 -9.25
CA SER A 63 -1.95 3.11 -9.80
C SER A 63 -1.15 4.03 -8.89
N TRP A 64 0.16 3.86 -8.87
CA TRP A 64 1.14 4.69 -8.17
C TRP A 64 2.49 4.63 -8.91
N ASN A 65 3.54 5.22 -8.33
CA ASN A 65 4.83 5.46 -8.97
C ASN A 65 4.65 6.41 -10.16
N SER A 66 4.40 7.68 -9.83
CA SER A 66 4.02 8.73 -10.77
C SER A 66 5.21 9.32 -11.55
N TYR A 67 5.00 9.55 -12.84
CA TYR A 67 5.93 10.16 -13.79
C TYR A 67 5.16 11.17 -14.66
N GLU A 68 5.87 11.98 -15.43
CA GLU A 68 5.27 13.01 -16.31
C GLU A 68 4.27 12.44 -17.33
N ASP A 69 4.47 11.21 -17.78
CA ASP A 69 3.65 10.52 -18.78
C ASP A 69 2.64 9.51 -18.18
N GLY A 70 2.52 9.46 -16.85
CA GLY A 70 1.55 8.62 -16.16
C GLY A 70 2.15 7.79 -15.03
N TYR A 71 1.63 6.58 -14.81
CA TYR A 71 2.03 5.71 -13.70
C TYR A 71 2.76 4.48 -14.20
N ARG A 72 3.74 4.01 -13.42
CA ARG A 72 4.49 2.77 -13.76
C ARG A 72 3.99 1.54 -13.03
N SER A 73 3.15 1.67 -12.01
CA SER A 73 2.60 0.54 -11.28
C SER A 73 1.07 0.52 -11.30
N ARG A 74 0.52 -0.69 -11.40
CA ARG A 74 -0.91 -0.99 -11.23
C ARG A 74 -1.03 -2.10 -10.19
N VAL A 75 -1.50 -1.71 -9.01
CA VAL A 75 -1.63 -2.58 -7.85
C VAL A 75 -3.07 -3.04 -7.71
N LYS A 76 -3.25 -4.33 -7.49
CA LYS A 76 -4.53 -4.95 -7.14
C LYS A 76 -4.37 -5.63 -5.80
N MET A 77 -5.19 -5.23 -4.82
CA MET A 77 -5.27 -5.87 -3.51
C MET A 77 -6.63 -6.54 -3.35
N GLU A 78 -6.60 -7.85 -3.11
CA GLU A 78 -7.80 -8.66 -2.94
C GLU A 78 -7.85 -9.29 -1.55
N PHE A 79 -9.07 -9.36 -1.00
CA PHE A 79 -9.34 -9.84 0.35
C PHE A 79 -10.36 -10.98 0.32
N PHE A 80 -9.98 -12.13 0.87
CA PHE A 80 -10.82 -13.34 0.86
C PHE A 80 -10.94 -13.94 2.26
N PRO A 81 -12.09 -14.56 2.60
CA PRO A 81 -12.19 -15.35 3.82
C PRO A 81 -11.27 -16.58 3.74
N SER A 82 -10.60 -16.91 4.85
CA SER A 82 -9.84 -18.16 4.98
C SER A 82 -10.72 -19.26 5.57
N SER A 83 -10.61 -20.49 5.05
CA SER A 83 -11.24 -21.68 5.61
C SER A 83 -10.70 -22.06 7.00
N TYR A 84 -9.50 -21.59 7.35
CA TYR A 84 -8.87 -21.79 8.66
C TYR A 84 -9.22 -20.68 9.67
N GLY A 85 -10.13 -19.76 9.31
CA GLY A 85 -10.35 -18.52 10.04
C GLY A 85 -9.34 -17.43 9.63
N GLY A 86 -9.77 -16.16 9.70
CA GLY A 86 -8.97 -15.01 9.29
C GLY A 86 -9.30 -14.49 7.88
N THR A 87 -8.35 -13.78 7.27
CA THR A 87 -8.53 -13.13 5.96
C THR A 87 -7.24 -13.26 5.17
N TRP A 88 -7.33 -13.81 3.96
CA TRP A 88 -6.26 -13.76 2.97
C TRP A 88 -6.21 -12.37 2.37
N VAL A 89 -4.99 -11.82 2.26
CA VAL A 89 -4.70 -10.58 1.55
C VAL A 89 -3.73 -10.94 0.43
N GLN A 90 -4.13 -10.71 -0.81
CA GLN A 90 -3.31 -10.95 -2.00
C GLN A 90 -3.01 -9.62 -2.65
N ILE A 91 -1.75 -9.39 -3.01
CA ILE A 91 -1.29 -8.19 -3.71
C ILE A 91 -0.63 -8.62 -5.01
N GLU A 92 -1.11 -8.05 -6.10
CA GLU A 92 -0.48 -8.15 -7.42
C GLU A 92 -0.07 -6.74 -7.85
N ASP A 93 1.21 -6.56 -8.20
CA ASP A 93 1.75 -5.30 -8.71
C ASP A 93 2.29 -5.50 -10.13
N HIS A 94 1.54 -4.99 -11.10
CA HIS A 94 1.97 -4.96 -12.49
C HIS A 94 2.74 -3.68 -12.77
N THR A 95 4.02 -3.84 -13.07
CA THR A 95 4.97 -2.75 -13.30
C THR A 95 5.38 -2.66 -14.77
N LEU A 96 5.36 -1.43 -15.31
CA LEU A 96 5.98 -1.10 -16.60
C LEU A 96 7.47 -0.84 -16.38
N VAL A 97 8.32 -1.61 -17.06
CA VAL A 97 9.78 -1.50 -16.98
C VAL A 97 10.31 -1.10 -18.36
N LEU A 98 10.82 0.13 -18.48
CA LEU A 98 11.33 0.67 -19.75
C LEU A 98 12.85 0.67 -19.82
N ASN A 99 13.53 0.60 -18.67
CA ASN A 99 14.98 0.64 -18.55
C ASN A 99 15.45 -0.06 -17.26
N GLU A 100 16.77 -0.13 -17.07
CA GLU A 100 17.38 -0.78 -15.90
C GLU A 100 16.99 -0.13 -14.56
N LYS A 101 16.87 1.21 -14.52
CA LYS A 101 16.44 1.93 -13.32
C LYS A 101 15.00 1.56 -12.92
N ASP A 102 14.09 1.38 -13.89
CA ASP A 102 12.73 0.91 -13.60
C ASP A 102 12.73 -0.52 -13.06
N MET A 103 13.67 -1.37 -13.50
CA MET A 103 13.84 -2.72 -12.98
C MET A 103 14.32 -2.69 -11.51
N GLU A 104 15.28 -1.83 -11.18
CA GLU A 104 15.73 -1.65 -9.80
C GLU A 104 14.59 -1.20 -8.89
N ILE A 105 13.83 -0.18 -9.31
CA ILE A 105 12.65 0.32 -8.58
C ILE A 105 11.64 -0.81 -8.37
N LYS A 106 11.34 -1.60 -9.41
CA LYS A 106 10.44 -2.76 -9.31
C LYS A 106 10.88 -3.76 -8.24
N LEU A 107 12.17 -4.09 -8.17
CA LEU A 107 12.69 -5.03 -7.18
C LEU A 107 12.61 -4.46 -5.76
N VAL A 108 12.88 -3.17 -5.59
CA VAL A 108 12.71 -2.47 -4.31
C VAL A 108 11.23 -2.45 -3.89
N CYS A 109 10.30 -2.17 -4.81
CA CYS A 109 8.87 -2.24 -4.55
C CYS A 109 8.42 -3.66 -4.14
N ALA A 110 8.96 -4.71 -4.77
CA ALA A 110 8.65 -6.10 -4.39
C ALA A 110 9.06 -6.41 -2.94
N VAL A 111 10.23 -5.93 -2.50
CA VAL A 111 10.66 -6.01 -1.09
C VAL A 111 9.72 -5.20 -0.20
N GLY A 112 9.37 -3.98 -0.61
CA GLY A 112 8.47 -3.10 0.12
C GLY A 112 7.07 -3.69 0.34
N TRP A 113 6.50 -4.38 -0.65
CA TRP A 113 5.21 -5.06 -0.51
C TRP A 113 5.27 -6.23 0.49
N GLY A 114 6.37 -6.99 0.47
CA GLY A 114 6.59 -8.07 1.43
C GLY A 114 6.68 -7.53 2.86
N GLU A 115 7.50 -6.51 3.07
CA GLU A 115 7.64 -5.85 4.36
C GLU A 115 6.32 -5.23 4.85
N MET A 116 5.59 -4.56 3.95
CA MET A 116 4.27 -3.99 4.23
C MET A 116 3.31 -5.06 4.76
N LEU A 117 3.21 -6.21 4.10
CA LEU A 117 2.33 -7.30 4.54
C LEU A 117 2.74 -7.87 5.90
N THR A 118 4.06 -7.96 6.16
CA THR A 118 4.58 -8.39 7.46
C THR A 118 4.19 -7.40 8.57
N LEU A 119 4.38 -6.10 8.35
CA LEU A 119 4.04 -5.06 9.33
C LEU A 119 2.53 -4.95 9.56
N ALA A 120 1.73 -5.03 8.49
CA ALA A 120 0.27 -5.04 8.59
C ALA A 120 -0.22 -6.20 9.48
N LYS A 121 0.37 -7.41 9.33
CA LYS A 121 0.03 -8.56 10.17
C LYS A 121 0.32 -8.28 11.65
N VAL A 122 1.53 -7.78 11.96
CA VAL A 122 1.93 -7.45 13.33
C VAL A 122 1.00 -6.40 13.94
N TRP A 123 0.66 -5.36 13.18
CA TRP A 123 -0.29 -4.32 13.59
C TRP A 123 -1.69 -4.89 13.84
N ILE A 124 -2.24 -5.70 12.92
CA ILE A 124 -3.58 -6.26 13.02
C ILE A 124 -3.75 -7.19 14.23
N GLU A 125 -2.72 -7.98 14.53
CA GLU A 125 -2.75 -9.02 15.56
C GLU A 125 -2.38 -8.48 16.94
N TYR A 126 -1.41 -7.55 17.02
CA TYR A 126 -0.82 -7.12 18.28
C TYR A 126 -0.90 -5.62 18.53
N GLY A 127 -1.29 -4.81 17.54
CA GLY A 127 -1.28 -3.34 17.66
C GLY A 127 0.13 -2.76 17.82
N ILE A 128 1.16 -3.48 17.36
CA ILE A 128 2.55 -3.05 17.44
C ILE A 128 2.94 -2.40 16.11
N SER A 129 3.51 -1.20 16.19
CA SER A 129 4.10 -0.48 15.07
C SER A 129 5.60 -0.39 15.26
N THR A 130 6.38 -0.59 14.19
CA THR A 130 7.83 -0.31 14.23
C THR A 130 8.11 1.19 14.26
N LEU A 131 7.08 2.00 14.07
CA LEU A 131 7.17 3.45 14.07
C LEU A 131 7.12 4.07 15.47
N ASP A 132 6.83 3.28 16.51
CA ASP A 132 6.75 3.71 17.92
C ASP A 132 8.09 3.61 18.67
N SER A 133 9.22 3.46 17.96
CA SER A 133 10.54 3.59 18.60
C SER A 133 10.95 5.07 18.64
N PRO A 134 11.33 5.61 19.81
CA PRO A 134 11.76 7.00 19.97
C PRO A 134 13.01 7.36 19.17
#